data_AF-A0A956R4A2-F1
#
_entry.id   AF-A0A956R4A2-F1
#
_cell.length_a   1.000
_cell.length_b   1.000
_cell.length_c   1.000
_cell.angle_alpha   90.00
_cell.angle_beta   90.00
_cell.angle_gamma   90.00
#
_symmetry.space_group_name_H-M   'P 1'
#
loop_
_entity.id
_entity.type
_entity.pdbx_description
1 polymer ?
#
loop_
_entity_poly.entity_id
_entity_poly.type
_entity_poly.pdbx_seq_one_letter_code
_entity_poly.pdbx_strand_id
1 'polypeptide(L)'
;VHARLPGKALVVCACTDLPQSVPERDYELADFPWLDRQGNRRKSIGTGACQSATREFFFYSRGYDESFIHWGSEDTDMRDRARAHGLELVWISDRTQMFHQWHPTSRYSRLIQNRKNAIRYFFTRHQIVKNRERWGNLS
;
A
#
# COMPACT_ATOMS: atom_id res chain seq x y z
N VAL A 1 10.56 24.90 1.79
CA VAL A 1 10.37 23.65 1.02
C VAL A 1 11.54 22.74 1.35
N HIS A 2 11.34 21.73 2.20
CA HIS A 2 12.44 20.85 2.62
C HIS A 2 13.03 20.16 1.40
N ALA A 3 14.34 20.31 1.21
CA ALA A 3 15.12 19.58 0.23
C ALA A 3 15.10 18.09 0.62
N ARG A 4 14.03 17.38 0.26
CA ARG A 4 13.94 15.93 0.35
C ARG A 4 14.92 15.39 -0.68
N LEU A 5 16.07 14.93 -0.19
CA LEU A 5 17.08 14.30 -1.02
C LEU A 5 16.42 13.14 -1.79
N PRO A 6 16.51 13.10 -3.12
CA PRO A 6 16.01 11.97 -3.89
C PRO A 6 16.65 10.69 -3.36
N GLY A 7 15.81 9.75 -2.94
CA GLY A 7 16.22 8.42 -2.51
C GLY A 7 16.05 8.07 -1.04
N LYS A 8 15.48 8.95 -0.20
CA LYS A 8 15.25 8.67 1.23
C LYS A 8 13.77 8.64 1.65
N ALA A 9 12.85 8.34 0.74
CA ALA A 9 11.42 8.34 1.05
C ALA A 9 10.71 7.07 0.55
N LEU A 10 9.73 6.64 1.34
CA LEU A 10 8.60 5.83 0.88
C LEU A 10 7.43 6.80 0.63
N VAL A 11 7.13 7.03 -0.64
CA VAL A 11 6.03 7.88 -1.09
C VAL A 11 4.77 7.05 -1.19
N VAL A 12 3.68 7.56 -0.61
CA VAL A 12 2.38 6.89 -0.58
C VAL A 12 1.26 7.85 -0.95
N CYS A 13 0.24 7.31 -1.62
CA CYS A 13 -1.03 7.99 -1.85
C CYS A 13 -2.16 7.18 -1.24
N ALA A 14 -2.97 7.81 -0.38
CA ALA A 14 -4.18 7.22 0.14
C ALA A 14 -5.19 6.96 -0.99
N CYS A 15 -5.92 5.86 -0.87
CA CYS A 15 -7.02 5.56 -1.77
C CYS A 15 -8.26 6.37 -1.39
N THR A 16 -8.97 6.86 -2.39
CA THR A 16 -10.30 7.45 -2.26
C THR A 16 -11.30 6.45 -2.81
N ASP A 17 -12.14 5.89 -1.94
CA ASP A 17 -13.14 4.90 -2.33
C ASP A 17 -14.32 5.55 -3.02
N LEU A 18 -14.61 5.10 -4.23
CA LEU A 18 -15.86 5.42 -4.90
C LEU A 18 -16.98 4.51 -4.36
N PRO A 19 -18.21 5.00 -4.20
CA PRO A 19 -19.34 4.16 -3.81
C PRO A 19 -19.82 3.30 -4.97
N GLN A 20 -20.61 2.26 -4.68
CA GLN A 20 -21.25 1.39 -5.68
C GLN A 20 -22.10 2.15 -6.70
N SER A 21 -22.63 3.32 -6.34
CA SER A 21 -23.43 4.15 -7.24
C SER A 21 -22.62 4.81 -8.36
N VAL A 22 -21.29 4.88 -8.23
CA VAL A 22 -20.42 5.41 -9.28
C VAL A 22 -20.13 4.29 -10.29
N PRO A 23 -20.55 4.43 -11.56
CA PRO A 23 -20.43 3.35 -12.54
C PRO A 23 -18.97 3.09 -12.92
N GLU A 24 -18.67 1.85 -13.28
CA GLU A 24 -17.40 1.49 -13.91
C GLU A 24 -17.46 1.89 -15.39
N ARG A 25 -16.62 2.85 -15.78
CA ARG A 25 -16.44 3.33 -17.15
C ARG A 25 -15.09 4.04 -17.25
N ASP A 26 -14.67 4.34 -18.46
CA ASP A 26 -13.54 5.23 -18.68
C ASP A 26 -13.89 6.65 -18.23
N TYR A 27 -13.00 7.23 -17.42
CA TYR A 27 -13.14 8.58 -16.88
C TYR A 27 -12.04 9.46 -17.44
N GLU A 28 -12.39 10.71 -17.72
CA GLU A 28 -11.47 11.71 -18.22
C GLU A 28 -11.10 12.72 -17.12
N LEU A 29 -10.08 13.54 -17.38
CA LEU A 29 -9.67 14.57 -16.43
C LEU A 29 -10.81 15.52 -16.05
N ALA A 30 -11.75 15.77 -16.97
CA ALA A 30 -12.93 16.61 -16.72
C ALA A 30 -13.90 16.03 -15.67
N ASP A 31 -13.91 14.71 -15.48
CA ASP A 31 -14.73 14.04 -14.46
C ASP A 31 -14.13 14.16 -13.05
N PHE A 32 -12.87 14.58 -12.93
CA PHE A 32 -12.14 14.61 -11.65
C PHE A 32 -12.90 15.35 -10.54
N PRO A 33 -13.43 16.58 -10.74
CA PRO A 33 -14.16 17.27 -9.66
C PRO A 33 -15.44 16.54 -9.25
N TRP A 34 -16.05 15.76 -10.15
CA TRP A 34 -17.21 14.95 -9.81
C TRP A 34 -16.81 13.73 -8.98
N LEU A 35 -15.78 12.98 -9.43
CA LEU A 35 -15.23 11.82 -8.70
C LEU A 35 -14.77 12.19 -7.29
N ASP A 36 -14.07 13.32 -7.16
CA ASP A 36 -13.56 13.82 -5.88
C ASP A 36 -14.70 14.06 -4.87
N ARG A 37 -15.84 14.58 -5.33
CA ARG A 37 -17.02 14.78 -4.48
C ARG A 37 -17.73 13.49 -4.08
N GLN A 38 -17.66 12.44 -4.91
CA GLN A 38 -18.28 11.15 -4.60
C GLN A 38 -17.43 10.32 -3.64
N GLY A 39 -16.11 10.51 -3.69
CA GLY A 39 -15.16 9.65 -3.03
C GLY A 39 -15.07 9.87 -1.52
N ASN A 40 -14.82 8.78 -0.79
CA ASN A 40 -14.45 8.84 0.62
C ASN A 40 -12.99 8.41 0.80
N ARG A 41 -12.14 9.33 1.30
CA ARG A 41 -10.72 9.03 1.50
C ARG A 41 -10.51 8.03 2.63
N ARG A 42 -9.88 6.90 2.34
CA ARG A 42 -9.54 5.87 3.35
C ARG A 42 -8.60 6.47 4.39
N LYS A 43 -8.90 6.24 5.67
CA LYS A 43 -7.92 6.42 6.75
C LYS A 43 -6.85 5.35 6.58
N SER A 44 -5.70 5.74 6.02
CA SER A 44 -4.59 4.84 5.80
C SER A 44 -3.43 5.14 6.72
N ILE A 45 -2.80 4.07 7.20
CA ILE A 45 -1.57 4.15 7.98
C ILE A 45 -0.34 3.82 7.11
N GLY A 46 -0.52 3.34 5.88
CA GLY A 46 0.54 2.82 5.00
C GLY A 46 0.01 2.03 3.81
N THR A 47 -1.27 1.68 3.85
CA THR A 47 -2.05 1.08 2.76
C THR A 47 -2.41 2.11 1.69
N GLY A 48 -1.98 1.90 0.47
CA GLY A 48 -2.32 2.77 -0.67
C GLY A 48 -2.09 1.98 -1.93
N ALA A 49 -2.86 2.20 -3.00
CA ALA A 49 -2.57 1.46 -4.23
C ALA A 49 -1.27 1.91 -4.92
N CYS A 50 -0.62 2.96 -4.40
CA CYS A 50 0.74 3.33 -4.79
C CYS A 50 1.65 3.44 -3.57
N GLN A 51 2.67 2.58 -3.53
CA GLN A 51 3.85 2.70 -2.68
C GLN A 51 5.07 2.83 -3.59
N SER A 52 5.82 3.92 -3.48
CA SER A 52 7.00 4.19 -4.33
C SER A 52 8.22 4.51 -3.46
N ALA A 53 9.34 3.87 -3.78
CA ALA A 53 10.62 4.06 -3.11
C ALA A 53 11.75 3.74 -4.11
N THR A 54 13.01 3.89 -3.70
CA THR A 54 14.14 3.52 -4.55
C THR A 54 14.13 2.02 -4.85
N ARG A 55 14.61 1.67 -6.04
CA ARG A 55 14.86 0.27 -6.40
C ARG A 55 15.75 -0.42 -5.36
N GLU A 56 16.79 0.28 -4.90
CA GLU A 56 17.71 -0.21 -3.88
C GLU A 56 16.98 -0.68 -2.61
N PHE A 57 16.02 0.09 -2.10
CA PHE A 57 15.24 -0.32 -0.94
C PHE A 57 14.45 -1.61 -1.20
N PHE A 58 13.78 -1.73 -2.33
CA PHE A 58 13.01 -2.94 -2.66
C PHE A 58 13.91 -4.17 -2.81
N PHE A 59 15.13 -4.00 -3.34
CA PHE A 59 16.10 -5.09 -3.44
C PHE A 59 16.70 -5.46 -2.08
N TYR A 60 17.03 -4.47 -1.25
CA TYR A 60 17.53 -4.69 0.10
C TYR A 60 16.49 -5.42 0.97
N SER A 61 15.25 -4.93 0.97
CA SER A 61 14.15 -5.45 1.78
C SER A 61 13.56 -6.75 1.23
N ARG A 62 13.95 -7.12 -0.01
CA ARG A 62 13.45 -8.27 -0.76
C ARG A 62 11.95 -8.22 -1.03
N GLY A 63 11.48 -7.06 -1.50
CA GLY A 63 10.08 -6.84 -1.85
C GLY A 63 9.12 -7.05 -0.68
N TYR A 64 7.88 -7.46 -0.97
CA TYR A 64 6.91 -7.87 0.03
C TYR A 64 7.29 -9.20 0.67
N ASP A 65 6.87 -9.44 1.90
CA ASP A 65 6.97 -10.76 2.52
C ASP A 65 6.04 -11.73 1.79
N GLU A 66 6.61 -12.68 1.04
CA GLU A 66 5.89 -13.59 0.14
C GLU A 66 5.03 -14.60 0.92
N SER A 67 5.18 -14.66 2.24
CA SER A 67 4.33 -15.49 3.11
C SER A 67 3.01 -14.80 3.51
N PHE A 68 2.79 -13.53 3.16
CA PHE A 68 1.45 -12.95 3.24
C PHE A 68 0.57 -13.52 2.13
N ILE A 69 -0.53 -14.14 2.52
CA ILE A 69 -1.46 -14.77 1.58
C ILE A 69 -2.76 -13.95 1.55
N HIS A 70 -3.20 -13.58 0.35
CA HIS A 70 -4.39 -12.76 0.11
C HIS A 70 -4.28 -11.34 0.69
N TRP A 71 -5.06 -11.02 1.72
CA TRP A 71 -5.22 -9.66 2.21
C TRP A 71 -4.73 -9.51 3.66
N GLY A 72 -4.12 -8.36 3.96
CA GLY A 72 -3.93 -7.87 5.31
C GLY A 72 -2.47 -7.85 5.75
N SER A 73 -2.07 -6.69 6.29
CA SER A 73 -0.76 -6.39 6.90
C SER A 73 0.42 -6.22 5.94
N GLU A 74 0.32 -6.61 4.67
CA GLU A 74 1.41 -6.54 3.68
C GLU A 74 1.94 -5.11 3.47
N ASP A 75 1.04 -4.14 3.24
CA ASP A 75 1.41 -2.74 3.06
C ASP A 75 1.97 -2.11 4.33
N THR A 76 1.44 -2.53 5.48
CA THR A 76 1.86 -2.03 6.80
C THR A 76 3.24 -2.57 7.16
N ASP A 77 3.51 -3.84 6.86
CA ASP A 77 4.84 -4.46 6.97
C ASP A 77 5.84 -3.74 6.07
N MET A 78 5.51 -3.51 4.78
CA MET A 78 6.39 -2.75 3.87
C MET A 78 6.71 -1.34 4.39
N ARG A 79 5.70 -0.61 4.86
CA ARG A 79 5.88 0.73 5.46
C ARG A 79 6.82 0.68 6.66
N ASP A 80 6.62 -0.27 7.58
CA ASP A 80 7.43 -0.35 8.79
C ASP A 80 8.88 -0.71 8.48
N ARG A 81 9.09 -1.60 7.50
CA ARG A 81 10.43 -1.93 7.00
C ARG A 81 11.11 -0.74 6.33
N ALA A 82 10.37 0.05 5.55
CA ALA A 82 10.89 1.29 4.96
C ALA A 82 11.35 2.28 6.03
N ARG A 83 10.53 2.49 7.07
CA ARG A 83 10.89 3.37 8.20
C ARG A 83 12.10 2.84 8.97
N ALA A 84 12.15 1.54 9.24
CA ALA A 84 13.28 0.91 9.91
C ALA A 84 14.58 0.95 9.07
N HIS A 85 14.47 0.96 7.74
CA HIS A 85 15.59 1.19 6.82
C HIS A 85 16.04 2.66 6.76
N GLY A 86 15.29 3.58 7.39
CA GLY A 86 15.61 5.01 7.42
C GLY A 86 14.93 5.85 6.35
N LEU A 87 13.91 5.31 5.66
CA LEU A 87 13.09 6.09 4.73
C LEU A 87 12.03 6.94 5.46
N GLU A 88 11.86 8.18 5.02
CA GLU A 88 10.76 9.05 5.43
C GLU A 88 9.45 8.58 4.78
N LEU A 89 8.37 8.48 5.56
CA LEU A 89 7.04 8.23 5.00
C LEU A 89 6.45 9.55 4.49
N VAL A 90 6.22 9.65 3.18
CA VAL A 90 5.75 10.86 2.52
C VAL A 90 4.37 10.62 1.89
N TRP A 91 3.36 11.31 2.41
CA TRP A 91 2.03 11.34 1.80
C TRP A 91 1.94 12.43 0.74
N ILE A 92 1.39 12.10 -0.43
CA ILE A 92 1.17 13.05 -1.54
C ILE A 92 -0.31 13.21 -1.90
N SER A 93 -1.22 12.78 -1.01
CA SER A 93 -2.67 12.83 -1.22
C SER A 93 -3.27 14.24 -1.25
N ASP A 94 -2.48 15.26 -0.97
CA ASP A 94 -2.80 16.68 -1.18
C ASP A 94 -2.46 17.16 -2.61
N ARG A 95 -1.63 16.41 -3.35
CA ARG A 95 -1.12 16.75 -4.69
C ARG A 95 -1.62 15.82 -5.79
N THR A 96 -2.07 14.63 -5.41
CA THR A 96 -2.63 13.64 -6.32
C THR A 96 -3.76 12.89 -5.65
N GLN A 97 -4.60 12.26 -6.47
CA GLN A 97 -5.70 11.41 -6.03
C GLN A 97 -5.57 10.06 -6.70
N MET A 98 -6.06 9.04 -6.00
CA MET A 98 -6.16 7.70 -6.52
C MET A 98 -7.54 7.17 -6.14
N PHE A 99 -8.41 7.04 -7.13
CA PHE A 99 -9.75 6.53 -6.93
C PHE A 99 -9.75 5.01 -6.99
N HIS A 100 -10.41 4.37 -6.03
CA HIS A 100 -10.65 2.94 -6.03
C HIS A 100 -12.10 2.70 -6.45
N GLN A 101 -12.29 2.17 -7.65
CA GLN A 101 -13.61 1.79 -8.15
C GLN A 101 -14.21 0.73 -7.22
N TRP A 102 -15.49 0.90 -6.88
CA TRP A 102 -16.19 -0.10 -6.08
C TRP A 102 -16.32 -1.41 -6.87
N HIS A 103 -16.10 -2.52 -6.20
CA HIS A 103 -16.41 -3.85 -6.69
C HIS A 103 -16.77 -4.77 -5.50
N PRO A 104 -17.51 -5.87 -5.71
CA PRO A 104 -17.73 -6.87 -4.67
C PRO A 104 -16.39 -7.38 -4.10
N THR A 105 -16.28 -7.45 -2.78
CA THR A 105 -15.03 -7.84 -2.10
C THR A 105 -15.14 -9.18 -1.42
N SER A 106 -14.12 -10.02 -1.60
CA SER A 106 -13.90 -11.25 -0.85
C SER A 106 -13.03 -11.04 0.39
N ARG A 107 -12.66 -9.79 0.74
CA ARG A 107 -11.79 -9.48 1.88
C ARG A 107 -12.27 -10.10 3.19
N TYR A 108 -13.59 -10.17 3.38
CA TYR A 108 -14.21 -10.72 4.58
C TYR A 108 -14.47 -12.22 4.53
N SER A 109 -14.24 -12.89 3.39
CA SER A 109 -14.47 -14.33 3.26
C SER A 109 -13.31 -15.18 3.83
N ARG A 110 -12.17 -14.56 4.17
CA ARG A 110 -10.94 -15.25 4.62
C ARG A 110 -10.41 -14.76 5.96
N LEU A 111 -11.29 -14.59 6.95
CA LEU A 111 -10.94 -14.07 8.28
C LEU A 111 -9.80 -14.84 8.97
N ILE A 112 -9.76 -16.16 8.86
CA ILE A 112 -8.68 -16.98 9.42
C ILE A 112 -7.33 -16.62 8.79
N GLN A 113 -7.28 -16.44 7.47
CA GLN A 113 -6.05 -16.04 6.79
C GLN A 113 -5.62 -14.63 7.19
N ASN A 114 -6.56 -13.68 7.29
CA ASN A 114 -6.25 -12.33 7.75
C ASN A 114 -5.64 -12.33 9.17
N ARG A 115 -6.13 -13.21 10.06
CA ARG A 115 -5.55 -13.40 11.40
C ARG A 115 -4.15 -14.00 11.34
N LYS A 116 -3.92 -15.02 10.50
CA LYS A 116 -2.57 -15.59 10.28
C LYS A 116 -1.59 -14.52 9.80
N ASN A 117 -2.00 -13.68 8.85
CA ASN A 117 -1.21 -12.56 8.36
C ASN A 117 -0.90 -11.56 9.49
N ALA A 118 -1.90 -11.17 10.29
CA ALA A 118 -1.70 -10.25 11.42
C ALA A 118 -0.73 -10.80 12.48
N ILE A 119 -0.85 -12.09 12.80
CA ILE A 119 0.08 -12.80 13.72
C ILE A 119 1.50 -12.77 13.14
N ARG A 120 1.66 -13.13 11.86
CA ARG A 120 2.95 -13.09 11.18
C ARG A 120 3.56 -11.69 11.22
N TYR A 121 2.80 -10.67 10.86
CA TYR A 121 3.25 -9.28 10.93
C TYR A 121 3.74 -8.94 12.33
N PHE A 122 2.94 -9.23 13.38
CA PHE A 122 3.33 -8.93 14.75
C PHE A 122 4.69 -9.53 15.13
N PHE A 123 4.92 -10.81 14.79
CA PHE A 123 6.17 -11.49 15.11
C PHE A 123 7.35 -11.09 14.24
N THR A 124 7.12 -10.60 13.02
CA THR A 124 8.19 -10.40 12.03
C THR A 124 8.39 -8.94 11.62
N ARG A 125 7.60 -7.98 12.13
CA ARG A 125 7.69 -6.54 11.80
C ARG A 125 9.03 -5.88 12.10
N HIS A 126 9.84 -6.50 12.97
CA HIS A 126 11.19 -6.02 13.29
C HIS A 126 12.24 -6.43 12.23
N GLN A 127 11.87 -7.30 11.29
CA GLN A 127 12.77 -7.80 10.24
C GLN A 127 12.61 -6.97 8.97
N ILE A 128 13.67 -6.25 8.57
CA ILE A 128 13.66 -5.45 7.33
C ILE A 128 13.80 -6.34 6.08
N VAL A 129 14.66 -7.36 6.15
CA VAL A 129 14.91 -8.29 5.05
C VAL A 129 14.06 -9.54 5.22
N LYS A 130 13.10 -9.74 4.31
CA LYS A 130 12.19 -10.91 4.26
C LYS A 130 12.70 -11.94 3.26
N ASN A 131 11.99 -13.06 3.09
CA ASN A 131 12.27 -14.04 2.01
C ASN A 131 13.74 -14.50 1.98
N ARG A 132 14.33 -14.83 3.14
CA ARG A 132 15.79 -15.06 3.29
C ARG A 132 16.33 -16.19 2.42
N GLU A 133 15.56 -17.26 2.27
CA GLU A 133 15.99 -18.46 1.57
C GLU A 133 15.64 -18.44 0.08
N ARG A 134 14.53 -17.79 -0.30
CA ARG A 134 13.98 -17.80 -1.67
C ARG A 134 13.21 -16.53 -1.96
N TRP A 135 13.88 -15.51 -2.50
CA TRP A 135 13.20 -14.28 -2.93
C TRP A 135 13.00 -14.30 -4.45
N GLY A 136 11.77 -14.03 -4.90
CA GLY A 136 11.41 -14.04 -6.31
C GLY A 136 11.22 -15.43 -6.93
N ASN A 137 11.27 -16.48 -6.11
CA ASN A 137 10.97 -17.85 -6.54
C ASN A 137 9.49 -18.14 -6.25
N LEU A 138 8.60 -17.58 -7.08
CA LEU A 138 7.18 -17.90 -7.03
C LEU A 138 7.01 -19.38 -7.39
N SER A 139 6.71 -20.21 -6.39
CA SER A 139 6.34 -21.62 -6.55
C SER A 139 4.87 -21.76 -6.95
#